data_AF-A0AA43ULA9-F1
#
_entry.id   AF-A0AA43ULA9-F1
#
_cell.length_a   1.000
_cell.length_b   1.000
_cell.length_c   1.000
_cell.angle_alpha   90.00
_cell.angle_beta   90.00
_cell.angle_gamma   90.00
#
_symmetry.space_group_name_H-M   'P 1'
#
loop_
_entity.id
_entity.type
_entity.pdbx_description
1 polymer ?
#
loop_
_entity_poly.entity_id
_entity_poly.type
_entity_poly.pdbx_seq_one_letter_code
_entity_poly.pdbx_strand_id
1 'polypeptide(L)'
;MEVLAEGVPVTRVRASAAVIVDRAERAVAEAREVMAEELGRAVPRVPALAFREMLLNAVTHRSYCRGEDIRIELERGFTRIVSPGRPKPMAVSITARTRNPALAAALDVLDLKNGMVRNIRDSVSLYKNC
;
A
#
# COMPACT_ATOMS: atom_id res chain seq x y z
N MET A 1 -12.10 12.92 -10.26
CA MET A 1 -10.68 12.81 -10.62
C MET A 1 -10.14 14.23 -10.59
N GLU A 2 -9.26 14.54 -9.64
CA GLU A 2 -8.61 15.86 -9.56
C GLU A 2 -7.29 15.75 -10.32
N VAL A 3 -6.90 16.80 -11.04
CA VAL A 3 -5.63 16.84 -11.79
C VAL A 3 -4.69 17.76 -11.01
N LEU A 4 -3.51 17.25 -10.61
CA LEU A 4 -2.46 18.12 -10.04
C LEU A 4 -1.84 18.97 -11.15
N ALA A 5 -1.11 20.03 -10.76
CA ALA A 5 -0.50 21.02 -11.67
C ALA A 5 0.39 20.46 -12.80
N GLU A 6 0.69 19.15 -12.79
CA GLU A 6 1.52 18.43 -13.76
C GLU A 6 0.71 17.53 -14.72
N GLY A 7 -0.62 17.61 -14.74
CA GLY A 7 -1.44 16.76 -15.63
C GLY A 7 -1.58 15.30 -15.19
N VAL A 8 -1.08 14.96 -14.00
CA VAL A 8 -1.18 13.60 -13.45
C VAL A 8 -2.59 13.37 -12.89
N PRO A 9 -3.32 12.32 -13.33
CA PRO A 9 -4.63 12.01 -12.80
C PRO A 9 -4.53 11.57 -11.33
N VAL A 10 -5.28 12.24 -10.45
CA VAL A 10 -5.33 11.93 -9.01
C VAL A 10 -6.73 11.51 -8.60
N THR A 11 -6.77 10.39 -7.86
CA THR A 11 -7.97 9.90 -7.20
C THR A 11 -7.75 9.92 -5.69
N ARG A 12 -8.49 10.79 -5.00
CA ARG A 12 -8.45 10.90 -3.54
C ARG A 12 -9.57 10.08 -2.92
N VAL A 13 -9.22 9.19 -1.98
CA VAL A 13 -10.17 8.32 -1.29
C VAL A 13 -10.26 8.69 0.18
N ARG A 14 -11.47 9.00 0.67
CA ARG A 14 -11.77 9.20 2.10
C ARG A 14 -12.79 8.16 2.55
N ALA A 15 -12.40 7.23 3.41
CA ALA A 15 -13.26 6.20 3.96
C ALA A 15 -12.60 5.50 5.17
N SER A 16 -13.20 4.42 5.68
CA SER A 16 -12.54 3.52 6.63
C SER A 16 -11.33 2.82 5.99
N ALA A 17 -10.41 2.30 6.79
CA ALA A 17 -9.21 1.64 6.29
C ALA A 17 -9.51 0.49 5.32
N ALA A 18 -10.52 -0.34 5.61
CA ALA A 18 -10.96 -1.42 4.73
C ALA A 18 -11.44 -0.89 3.37
N VAL A 19 -12.31 0.13 3.38
CA VAL A 19 -12.84 0.72 2.15
C VAL A 19 -11.75 1.46 1.36
N ILE A 20 -10.76 2.07 2.04
CA ILE A 20 -9.60 2.67 1.38
C ILE A 20 -8.81 1.61 0.63
N VAL A 21 -8.57 0.44 1.23
CA VAL A 21 -7.81 -0.65 0.59
C VAL A 21 -8.53 -1.16 -0.65
N ASP A 22 -9.82 -1.48 -0.53
CA ASP A 22 -10.61 -1.99 -1.65
C ASP A 22 -10.69 -0.98 -2.81
N ARG A 23 -10.91 0.31 -2.49
CA ARG A 23 -10.99 1.36 -3.51
C ARG A 23 -9.62 1.65 -4.14
N ALA A 24 -8.54 1.60 -3.36
CA ALA A 24 -7.20 1.81 -3.88
C ALA A 24 -6.79 0.66 -4.82
N GLU A 25 -7.13 -0.58 -4.49
CA GLU A 25 -6.87 -1.74 -5.34
C GLU A 25 -7.56 -1.61 -6.70
N ARG A 26 -8.85 -1.25 -6.71
CA ARG A 26 -9.62 -1.01 -7.94
C ARG A 26 -9.04 0.16 -8.75
N ALA A 27 -8.75 1.29 -8.10
CA ALA A 27 -8.18 2.45 -8.78
C ALA A 27 -6.81 2.15 -9.40
N VAL A 28 -5.98 1.35 -8.73
CA VAL A 28 -4.69 0.89 -9.27
C VAL A 28 -4.89 -0.05 -10.45
N ALA A 29 -5.85 -0.97 -10.39
CA ALA A 29 -6.17 -1.84 -11.52
C ALA A 29 -6.64 -1.02 -12.74
N GLU A 30 -7.59 -0.12 -12.56
CA GLU A 30 -8.09 0.77 -13.61
C GLU A 30 -6.98 1.63 -14.23
N ALA A 31 -6.16 2.28 -13.40
CA ALA A 31 -5.05 3.11 -13.89
C ALA A 31 -3.99 2.29 -14.64
N ARG A 32 -3.82 1.00 -14.32
CA ARG A 32 -2.91 0.11 -15.03
C ARG A 32 -3.44 -0.32 -16.39
N GLU A 33 -4.75 -0.51 -16.52
CA GLU A 33 -5.37 -0.78 -17.83
C GLU A 33 -5.18 0.44 -18.75
N VAL A 34 -5.44 1.66 -18.25
CA VAL A 34 -5.17 2.92 -19.00
C VAL A 34 -3.70 3.01 -19.41
N MET A 35 -2.77 2.73 -18.48
CA MET A 35 -1.34 2.75 -18.79
C MET A 35 -0.94 1.67 -19.82
N ALA A 36 -1.58 0.50 -19.80
CA ALA A 36 -1.32 -0.56 -20.76
C ALA A 36 -1.78 -0.17 -22.18
N GLU A 37 -2.94 0.48 -22.28
CA GLU A 37 -3.45 1.05 -23.54
C GLU A 37 -2.49 2.11 -24.10
N GLU A 38 -2.08 3.08 -23.28
CA GLU A 38 -1.14 4.14 -23.69
C GLU A 38 0.23 3.61 -24.14
N LEU A 39 0.72 2.54 -23.50
CA LEU A 39 2.01 1.93 -23.82
C LEU A 39 1.93 0.91 -24.96
N GLY A 40 0.73 0.52 -25.41
CA GLY A 40 0.52 -0.54 -26.39
C GLY A 40 1.03 -1.92 -25.94
N ARG A 41 1.17 -2.14 -24.63
CA ARG A 41 1.65 -3.40 -24.05
C ARG A 41 1.16 -3.59 -22.62
N ALA A 42 1.09 -4.85 -22.17
CA ALA A 42 0.69 -5.17 -20.80
C ALA A 42 1.66 -4.58 -19.76
N VAL A 43 1.11 -4.00 -18.69
CA VAL A 43 1.88 -3.53 -17.52
C VAL A 43 1.88 -4.62 -16.44
N PRO A 44 3.05 -5.00 -15.87
CA PRO A 44 3.14 -6.10 -14.90
C PRO A 44 2.27 -5.86 -13.67
N ARG A 45 1.25 -6.71 -13.44
CA ARG A 45 0.33 -6.56 -12.30
C ARG A 45 1.03 -6.86 -10.98
N VAL A 46 0.75 -6.05 -9.95
CA VAL A 46 1.12 -6.40 -8.57
C VAL A 46 0.08 -7.40 -8.07
N PRO A 47 0.48 -8.56 -7.50
CA PRO A 47 -0.47 -9.48 -6.90
C PRO A 47 -1.34 -8.77 -5.86
N ALA A 48 -2.66 -8.94 -5.95
CA ALA A 48 -3.63 -8.27 -5.07
C ALA A 48 -3.27 -8.40 -3.58
N LEU A 49 -2.85 -9.60 -3.19
CA LEU A 49 -2.41 -9.89 -1.82
C LEU A 49 -1.20 -9.05 -1.38
N ALA A 50 -0.20 -8.91 -2.27
CA ALA A 50 0.99 -8.13 -2.00
C ALA A 50 0.66 -6.63 -1.92
N PHE A 51 -0.20 -6.14 -2.82
CA PHE A 51 -0.65 -4.75 -2.80
C PHE A 51 -1.39 -4.42 -1.49
N ARG A 52 -2.34 -5.27 -1.07
CA ARG A 52 -3.06 -5.11 0.19
C ARG A 52 -2.11 -5.05 1.38
N GLU A 53 -1.15 -5.97 1.45
CA GLU A 53 -0.16 -6.00 2.52
C GLU A 53 0.68 -4.73 2.55
N MET A 54 1.18 -4.26 1.40
CA MET A 54 1.95 -3.01 1.32
C MET A 54 1.12 -1.80 1.77
N LEU A 55 -0.15 -1.72 1.36
CA LEU A 55 -1.02 -0.60 1.70
C LEU A 55 -1.42 -0.62 3.18
N LEU A 56 -1.74 -1.77 3.75
CA LEU A 56 -2.02 -1.92 5.19
C LEU A 56 -0.79 -1.63 6.04
N ASN A 57 0.41 -1.97 5.57
CA ASN A 57 1.65 -1.55 6.21
C ASN A 57 1.83 -0.02 6.13
N ALA A 58 1.53 0.61 4.98
CA ALA A 58 1.54 2.06 4.88
C ALA A 58 0.55 2.73 5.87
N VAL A 59 -0.65 2.16 6.05
CA VAL A 59 -1.68 2.61 7.00
C VAL A 59 -1.18 2.48 8.44
N THR A 60 -0.71 1.30 8.85
CA THR A 60 -0.26 1.04 10.23
C THR A 60 1.00 1.80 10.62
N HIS A 61 1.84 2.18 9.67
CA HIS A 61 3.04 2.97 9.90
C HIS A 61 2.88 4.47 9.60
N ARG A 62 1.71 4.93 9.10
CA ARG A 62 1.43 6.33 8.81
C ARG A 62 1.59 7.23 10.02
N SER A 63 2.18 8.41 9.83
CA SER A 63 2.16 9.49 10.82
C SER A 63 0.82 10.23 10.74
N TYR A 64 -0.12 9.92 11.63
CA TYR A 64 -1.43 10.59 11.65
C TYR A 64 -1.39 12.05 12.12
N CYS A 65 -0.29 12.48 12.73
CA CYS A 65 -0.05 13.89 13.07
C CYS A 65 0.33 14.76 11.85
N ARG A 66 0.48 14.17 10.66
CA ARG A 66 0.74 14.90 9.40
C ARG A 66 -0.53 14.93 8.57
N GLY A 67 -0.81 16.08 7.94
CA GLY A 67 -1.95 16.27 7.03
C GLY A 67 -1.76 15.64 5.64
N GLU A 68 -0.57 15.12 5.34
CA GLU A 68 -0.24 14.48 4.05
C GLU A 68 -0.93 13.12 3.89
N ASP A 69 -1.44 12.78 2.71
CA ASP A 69 -2.04 11.47 2.45
C ASP A 69 -0.99 10.38 2.19
N ILE A 70 -1.39 9.11 2.28
CA ILE A 70 -0.63 8.02 1.67
C ILE A 70 -0.75 8.18 0.15
N ARG A 71 0.38 8.21 -0.55
CA ARG A 71 0.41 8.31 -2.01
C ARG A 71 0.72 6.95 -2.63
N ILE A 72 0.03 6.63 -3.72
CA ILE A 72 0.29 5.45 -4.53
C ILE A 72 0.70 5.96 -5.90
N GLU A 73 1.95 5.70 -6.26
CA GLU A 73 2.56 6.14 -7.51
C GLU A 73 2.71 4.91 -8.42
N LEU A 74 2.21 5.02 -9.65
CA LEU A 74 2.33 3.97 -10.67
C LEU A 74 3.37 4.42 -11.69
N GLU A 75 4.43 3.62 -11.83
CA GLU A 75 5.49 3.86 -12.80
C GLU A 75 5.57 2.68 -13.80
N ARG A 76 6.35 2.83 -14.89
CA ARG A 76 6.49 1.89 -16.03
C ARG A 76 7.16 0.54 -15.69
N GLY A 77 6.89 -0.02 -14.53
CA GLY A 77 7.45 -1.29 -14.07
C GLY A 77 7.24 -1.59 -12.58
N PHE A 78 6.76 -0.62 -11.78
CA PHE A 78 6.52 -0.84 -10.36
C PHE A 78 5.43 0.07 -9.81
N THR A 79 4.93 -0.32 -8.63
CA THR A 79 4.01 0.49 -7.83
C THR A 79 4.73 0.92 -6.55
N ARG A 80 4.79 2.23 -6.28
CA ARG A 80 5.37 2.77 -5.05
C ARG A 80 4.25 3.24 -4.13
N ILE A 81 4.31 2.84 -2.85
CA ILE A 81 3.41 3.33 -1.81
C ILE A 81 4.23 4.19 -0.85
N VAL A 82 3.91 5.47 -0.76
CA VAL A 82 4.60 6.46 0.07
C VAL A 82 3.70 6.83 1.24
N SER A 83 4.14 6.49 2.46
CA SER A 83 3.43 6.83 3.70
C SER A 83 4.15 7.95 4.44
N PRO A 84 3.44 8.98 4.94
CA PRO A 84 4.07 10.11 5.62
C PRO A 84 4.66 9.71 6.98
N GLY A 85 5.81 10.33 7.28
CA GLY A 85 6.53 10.22 8.55
C GLY A 85 7.98 9.80 8.38
N ARG A 86 8.66 9.53 9.50
CA ARG A 86 10.08 9.15 9.51
C ARG A 86 10.28 7.65 9.76
N PRO A 87 11.31 7.01 9.16
CA PRO A 87 11.67 5.64 9.53
C PRO A 87 11.90 5.54 11.04
N LYS A 88 11.40 4.47 11.68
CA LYS A 88 11.83 4.16 13.04
C LYS A 88 13.20 3.48 13.01
N PRO A 89 14.06 3.67 14.01
CA PRO A 89 15.35 2.99 14.09
C PRO A 89 15.19 1.47 14.00
N MET A 90 16.10 0.78 13.32
CA MET A 90 16.03 -0.69 13.20
C MET A 90 16.34 -1.42 14.53
N ALA A 91 16.91 -0.74 15.52
CA ALA A 91 17.26 -1.34 16.81
C ALA A 91 16.07 -1.67 17.73
N VAL A 92 14.84 -1.28 17.36
CA VAL A 92 13.63 -1.62 18.13
C VAL A 92 12.99 -2.93 17.68
N SER A 93 12.35 -3.64 18.61
CA SER A 93 11.59 -4.87 18.36
C SER A 93 10.51 -4.66 17.27
N ILE A 94 10.12 -5.72 16.57
CA ILE A 94 9.13 -5.64 15.46
C ILE A 94 7.83 -4.96 15.91
N THR A 95 7.32 -5.27 17.10
CA THR A 95 6.15 -4.62 17.69
C THR A 95 6.39 -3.14 17.99
N ALA A 96 7.59 -2.76 18.42
CA ALA A 96 7.96 -1.35 18.62
C ALA A 96 8.25 -0.58 17.31
N ARG A 97 8.50 -1.29 16.19
CA ARG A 97 8.66 -0.69 14.85
C ARG A 97 7.34 -0.21 14.27
N THR A 98 6.21 -0.81 14.65
CA THR A 98 4.88 -0.31 14.27
C THR A 98 4.60 1.03 14.94
N ARG A 99 4.23 2.03 14.14
CA ARG A 99 3.94 3.37 14.67
C ARG A 99 2.60 3.39 15.41
N ASN A 100 1.61 2.72 14.85
CA ASN A 100 0.25 2.67 15.41
C ASN A 100 -0.09 1.22 15.78
N PRO A 101 0.45 0.69 16.91
CA PRO A 101 0.30 -0.72 17.27
C PRO A 101 -1.16 -1.11 17.54
N ALA A 102 -1.96 -0.24 18.15
CA ALA A 102 -3.39 -0.47 18.35
C ALA A 102 -4.16 -0.60 17.02
N LEU A 103 -3.80 0.21 16.03
CA LEU A 103 -4.38 0.12 14.68
C LEU A 103 -3.97 -1.19 13.98
N ALA A 104 -2.71 -1.60 14.11
CA ALA A 104 -2.27 -2.88 13.56
C ALA A 104 -3.01 -4.06 14.20
N ALA A 105 -3.16 -4.07 15.53
CA ALA A 105 -3.93 -5.09 16.23
C ALA A 105 -5.41 -5.12 15.79
N ALA A 106 -6.03 -3.95 15.60
CA ALA A 106 -7.40 -3.86 15.09
C ALA A 106 -7.53 -4.45 13.68
N LEU A 107 -6.57 -4.18 12.78
CA LEU A 107 -6.57 -4.74 11.43
C LEU A 107 -6.31 -6.25 11.43
N ASP A 108 -5.52 -6.77 12.37
CA ASP A 108 -5.31 -8.21 12.55
C ASP A 108 -6.59 -8.90 13.06
N VAL A 109 -7.32 -8.29 14.00
CA VAL A 109 -8.60 -8.83 14.51
C VAL A 109 -9.68 -8.86 13.42
N LEU A 110 -9.65 -7.89 12.50
CA LEU A 110 -10.56 -7.82 11.36
C LEU A 110 -10.14 -8.73 10.19
N ASP A 111 -9.09 -9.53 10.36
CA ASP A 111 -8.50 -10.40 9.33
C ASP A 111 -8.16 -9.67 8.02
N LEU A 112 -7.85 -8.36 8.14
CA LEU A 112 -7.46 -7.52 7.00
C LEU A 112 -5.97 -7.65 6.70
N LYS A 113 -5.15 -7.82 7.75
CA LYS A 113 -3.73 -8.14 7.61
C LYS A 113 -3.55 -9.64 7.52
N ASN A 114 -2.79 -10.09 6.52
CA ASN A 114 -2.54 -11.51 6.34
C ASN A 114 -1.82 -12.08 7.56
N GLY A 115 -2.45 -13.03 8.24
CA GLY A 115 -1.81 -13.83 9.30
C GLY A 115 -0.52 -14.54 8.86
N MET A 116 -0.21 -14.59 7.55
CA MET A 116 1.02 -15.15 7.00
C MET A 116 2.31 -14.41 7.39
N VAL A 117 2.24 -13.16 7.87
CA VAL A 117 3.41 -12.47 8.46
C VAL A 117 3.77 -13.05 9.84
N ARG A 118 2.96 -13.97 10.41
CA ARG A 118 3.35 -14.72 11.60
C ARG A 118 4.49 -15.71 11.36
N ASN A 119 4.77 -16.08 10.10
CA ASN A 119 5.90 -16.92 9.70
C ASN A 119 6.82 -16.19 8.68
N ILE A 120 7.59 -15.22 9.17
CA ILE A 120 8.55 -14.40 8.38
C ILE A 120 9.59 -15.24 7.61
N ARG A 121 9.82 -16.51 7.98
CA ARG A 121 10.74 -17.39 7.24
C ARG A 121 10.25 -17.74 5.83
N ASP A 122 8.94 -17.82 5.60
CA ASP A 122 8.37 -18.26 4.32
C ASP A 122 7.86 -17.09 3.45
N SER A 123 7.65 -15.92 4.06
CA SER A 123 7.18 -14.73 3.32
C SER A 123 8.25 -14.19 2.37
N VAL A 124 9.54 -14.27 2.75
CA VAL A 124 10.64 -13.83 1.87
C VAL A 124 10.79 -14.77 0.66
N SER A 125 10.44 -16.05 0.76
CA SER A 125 10.44 -16.95 -0.41
C SER A 125 9.28 -16.69 -1.37
N LEU A 126 8.12 -16.22 -0.87
CA LEU A 126 6.98 -15.85 -1.71
C LEU A 126 7.26 -14.65 -2.62
N TYR A 127 8.17 -13.75 -2.24
CA TYR A 127 8.56 -12.61 -3.07
C TYR A 127 9.75 -12.89 -4.01
N LYS A 128 10.40 -14.04 -3.90
CA LYS A 128 11.54 -14.41 -4.77
C LYS A 128 11.13 -15.21 -6.01
N ASN A 129 9.89 -15.68 -6.07
CA ASN A 129 9.39 -16.57 -7.13
C ASN A 129 8.29 -15.92 -8.01
N CYS A 130 8.17 -14.60 -8.00
CA CYS A 130 7.32 -13.83 -8.91
C CYS A 130 8.18 -12.97 -9.84
#